data_AF-A0A9N7ULN4-F1
#
_entry.id   AF-A0A9N7ULN4-F1
#
_cell.length_a   1.000
_cell.length_b   1.000
_cell.length_c   1.000
_cell.angle_alpha   90.00
_cell.angle_beta   90.00
_cell.angle_gamma   90.00
#
_symmetry.space_group_name_H-M   'P 1'
#
loop_
_entity.id
_entity.type
_entity.pdbx_description
1 polymer ?
#
loop_
_entity_poly.entity_id
_entity_poly.type
_entity_poly.pdbx_seq_one_letter_code
_entity_poly.pdbx_strand_id
1 'polypeptide(L)'
;MIQLKSNKYNSYEFSWSPGTKESVINTNVSGSSADSVFKDKSYVQELEPRGYRLTLSGFTDTLPHNTTYICKISGENANINVEADQLLPCSAVSVFVKRSCSWIACLLLFYHTQS
;
A
#
# COMPACT_ATOMS: atom_id res chain seq x y z
N MET A 1 -3.18 25.35 24.36
CA MET A 1 -2.53 25.69 23.07
C MET A 1 -3.29 24.94 21.99
N ILE A 2 -3.94 25.66 21.08
CA ILE A 2 -4.56 25.03 19.91
C ILE A 2 -3.41 24.76 18.93
N GLN A 3 -3.03 23.49 18.73
CA GLN A 3 -2.17 23.17 17.60
C GLN A 3 -2.96 23.51 16.34
N LEU A 4 -2.55 24.55 15.62
CA LEU A 4 -2.92 24.68 14.22
C LEU A 4 -2.36 23.43 13.52
N LYS A 5 -3.19 22.41 13.35
CA LYS A 5 -2.94 21.36 12.36
C LYS A 5 -2.71 22.13 11.07
N SER A 6 -1.47 22.13 10.59
CA SER A 6 -1.08 22.85 9.38
C SER A 6 -2.14 22.57 8.32
N ASN A 7 -2.88 23.59 7.89
CA ASN A 7 -3.84 23.52 6.78
C ASN A 7 -3.12 23.35 5.43
N LYS A 8 -1.96 22.66 5.41
CA LYS A 8 -1.46 22.10 4.17
C LYS A 8 -2.50 21.08 3.75
N TYR A 9 -3.24 21.43 2.70
CA TYR A 9 -3.99 20.46 1.92
C TYR A 9 -3.00 19.33 1.61
N ASN A 10 -3.16 18.17 2.24
CA ASN A 10 -2.21 17.08 2.07
C ASN A 10 -2.37 16.58 0.63
N SER A 11 -1.65 17.20 -0.30
CA SER A 11 -1.73 16.82 -1.70
C SER A 11 -0.83 15.62 -1.94
N TYR A 12 -1.26 14.73 -2.81
CA TYR A 12 -0.49 13.60 -3.28
C TYR A 12 -0.63 13.48 -4.80
N GLU A 13 0.45 13.06 -5.44
CA GLU A 13 0.45 12.58 -6.81
C GLU A 13 1.32 11.33 -6.88
N PHE A 14 0.70 10.22 -7.27
CA PHE A 14 1.38 8.99 -7.62
C PHE A 14 1.49 8.92 -9.13
N SER A 15 2.70 8.73 -9.63
CA SER A 15 2.99 8.57 -11.04
C SER A 15 4.04 7.49 -11.25
N TRP A 16 4.18 7.06 -12.49
CA TRP A 16 5.29 6.21 -12.90
C TRP A 16 6.00 6.82 -14.11
N SER A 17 7.22 6.39 -14.39
CA SER A 17 7.95 6.77 -15.59
C SER A 17 8.62 5.55 -16.22
N PRO A 18 7.94 4.82 -17.12
CA PRO A 18 8.61 3.87 -18.00
C PRO A 18 9.50 4.63 -18.99
N GLY A 19 10.79 4.76 -18.67
CA GLY A 19 11.74 5.53 -19.48
C GLY A 19 11.54 7.04 -19.31
N THR A 20 11.27 7.76 -20.40
CA THR A 20 11.25 9.24 -20.46
C THR A 20 9.88 9.87 -20.28
N LYS A 21 8.80 9.09 -20.24
CA LYS A 21 7.43 9.60 -20.13
C LYS A 21 6.83 9.28 -18.76
N GLU A 22 6.51 10.33 -18.01
CA GLU A 22 5.74 10.22 -16.76
C GLU A 22 4.24 10.06 -17.07
N SER A 23 3.54 9.20 -16.34
CA SER A 23 2.07 9.05 -16.41
C SER A 23 1.47 9.01 -15.01
N VAL A 24 0.34 9.69 -14.82
CA VAL A 24 -0.27 9.85 -13.50
C VAL A 24 -1.14 8.65 -13.18
N ILE A 25 -0.89 8.01 -12.04
CA ILE A 25 -1.62 6.84 -11.56
C ILE A 25 -2.82 7.25 -10.69
N ASN A 26 -2.61 8.14 -9.73
CA ASN A 26 -3.66 8.67 -8.86
C ASN A 26 -3.21 10.00 -8.24
N THR A 27 -4.11 10.95 -8.07
CA THR A 27 -3.78 12.28 -7.57
C THR A 27 -5.00 12.92 -6.89
N ASN A 28 -4.76 13.77 -5.90
CA ASN A 28 -5.76 14.72 -5.38
C ASN A 28 -5.36 16.19 -5.63
N VAL A 29 -4.33 16.41 -6.47
CA VAL A 29 -3.88 17.75 -6.86
C VAL A 29 -4.89 18.36 -7.83
N SER A 30 -5.42 19.53 -7.49
CA SER A 30 -6.35 20.27 -8.35
C SER A 30 -5.74 20.52 -9.74
N GLY A 31 -6.48 20.17 -10.79
CA GLY A 31 -6.04 20.34 -12.18
C GLY A 31 -5.17 19.20 -12.72
N SER A 32 -4.81 18.22 -11.88
CA SER A 32 -4.20 16.95 -12.31
C SER A 32 -5.26 15.84 -12.32
N SER A 33 -5.07 14.84 -13.16
CA SER A 33 -5.96 13.68 -13.24
C SER A 33 -5.18 12.42 -13.58
N ALA A 34 -5.64 11.28 -13.05
CA ALA A 34 -5.10 9.98 -13.44
C ALA A 34 -5.30 9.70 -14.93
N ASP A 35 -4.32 9.06 -15.55
CA ASP A 35 -4.42 8.55 -16.91
C ASP A 35 -5.57 7.53 -16.99
N SER A 36 -6.20 7.45 -18.16
CA SER A 36 -7.40 6.61 -18.38
C SER A 36 -7.19 5.13 -18.07
N VAL A 37 -5.95 4.64 -18.20
CA VAL A 37 -5.60 3.24 -17.90
C VAL A 37 -5.69 2.93 -16.39
N PHE A 38 -5.48 3.93 -15.53
CA PHE A 38 -5.51 3.79 -14.07
C PHE A 38 -6.83 4.22 -13.44
N LYS A 39 -7.65 4.93 -14.20
CA LYS A 39 -8.98 5.32 -13.77
C LYS A 39 -9.78 4.07 -13.35
N ASP A 40 -10.43 4.16 -12.20
CA ASP A 40 -11.22 3.08 -11.58
C ASP A 40 -10.42 1.82 -11.20
N LYS A 41 -9.09 1.85 -11.35
CA LYS A 41 -8.18 0.74 -11.00
C LYS A 41 -7.11 1.13 -9.98
N SER A 42 -7.08 2.39 -9.57
CA SER A 42 -6.18 2.90 -8.55
C SER A 42 -6.97 3.46 -7.37
N TYR A 43 -6.54 3.09 -6.16
CA TYR A 43 -7.11 3.58 -4.90
C TYR A 43 -5.99 4.05 -3.99
N VAL A 44 -6.18 5.21 -3.34
CA VAL A 44 -5.23 5.76 -2.39
C VAL A 44 -5.88 5.88 -1.02
N GLN A 45 -5.17 5.41 -0.01
CA GLN A 45 -5.54 5.52 1.40
C GLN A 45 -4.50 6.35 2.14
N GLU A 46 -4.93 7.37 2.89
CA GLU A 46 -4.09 8.06 3.87
C GLU A 46 -3.84 7.12 5.07
N LEU A 47 -2.58 7.00 5.49
CA LEU A 47 -2.16 6.13 6.59
C LEU A 47 -1.87 6.96 7.84
N GLU A 48 -2.30 6.45 9.00
CA GLU A 48 -1.95 6.99 10.30
C GLU A 48 -0.62 6.39 10.80
N PRO A 49 0.29 7.17 11.43
CA PRO A 49 0.16 8.59 11.76
C PRO A 49 0.51 9.55 10.60
N ARG A 50 1.18 9.05 9.55
CA ARG A 50 1.54 9.79 8.32
C ARG A 50 1.73 8.84 7.15
N GLY A 51 1.39 9.30 5.95
CA GLY A 51 1.76 8.66 4.69
C GLY A 51 0.55 8.30 3.83
N TYR A 52 0.84 7.70 2.68
CA TYR A 52 -0.18 7.30 1.70
C TYR A 52 0.15 5.91 1.17
N ARG A 53 -0.90 5.11 0.99
CA ARG A 53 -0.83 3.79 0.35
C ARG A 53 -1.60 3.80 -0.95
N LEU A 54 -0.88 3.58 -2.05
CA LEU A 54 -1.47 3.31 -3.36
C LEU A 54 -1.75 1.80 -3.49
N THR A 55 -2.94 1.46 -3.99
CA THR A 55 -3.31 0.10 -4.39
C THR A 55 -3.74 0.11 -5.85
N LEU A 56 -3.18 -0.80 -6.64
CA LEU A 56 -3.51 -0.99 -8.05
C LEU A 56 -4.17 -2.35 -8.26
N SER A 57 -5.34 -2.34 -8.88
CA SER A 57 -6.09 -3.56 -9.20
C SER A 57 -5.98 -3.91 -10.69
N GLY A 58 -5.76 -5.20 -10.99
CA GLY A 58 -5.72 -5.68 -12.37
C GLY A 58 -4.39 -5.44 -13.10
N PHE A 59 -3.31 -5.20 -12.34
CA PHE A 59 -1.98 -4.97 -12.91
C PHE A 59 -0.92 -6.01 -12.50
N THR A 60 -1.31 -7.09 -11.80
CA THR A 60 -0.38 -8.10 -11.25
C THR A 60 0.65 -8.61 -12.27
N ASP A 61 0.24 -8.82 -13.52
CA ASP A 61 1.10 -9.34 -14.59
C ASP A 61 1.40 -8.32 -15.70
N THR A 62 0.89 -7.09 -15.56
CA THR A 62 0.92 -6.06 -16.62
C THR A 62 1.60 -4.77 -16.20
N LEU A 63 2.07 -4.66 -14.95
CA LEU A 63 2.98 -3.58 -14.57
C LEU A 63 4.27 -3.71 -15.39
N PRO A 64 4.78 -2.62 -15.97
CA PRO A 64 6.03 -2.62 -16.69
C PRO A 64 7.15 -3.02 -15.74
N HIS A 65 7.86 -4.07 -16.14
CA HIS A 65 9.12 -4.46 -15.55
C HIS A 65 10.12 -3.30 -15.71
N ASN A 66 10.85 -2.96 -14.64
CA ASN A 66 11.85 -1.89 -14.61
C ASN A 66 11.24 -0.51 -14.87
N THR A 67 10.54 0.02 -13.87
CA THR A 67 9.96 1.36 -13.93
C THR A 67 10.23 2.12 -12.64
N THR A 68 10.29 3.44 -12.75
CA THR A 68 10.39 4.33 -11.59
C THR A 68 8.99 4.71 -11.15
N TYR A 69 8.66 4.39 -9.90
CA TYR A 69 7.47 4.93 -9.24
C TYR A 69 7.83 6.21 -8.50
N ILE A 70 6.98 7.21 -8.65
CA ILE A 70 7.16 8.56 -8.12
C ILE A 70 5.97 8.86 -7.22
N CYS A 71 6.27 9.36 -6.03
CA CYS A 71 5.28 9.80 -5.06
C CYS A 71 5.63 11.25 -4.65
N LYS A 72 4.73 12.18 -4.97
CA LYS A 72 4.88 13.60 -4.61
C LYS A 72 3.87 13.92 -3.51
N ILE A 73 4.32 14.18 -2.29
CA ILE A 73 3.46 14.53 -1.16
C ILE A 73 3.71 15.99 -0.75
N SER A 74 2.70 16.85 -0.86
CA SER A 74 2.80 18.27 -0.45
C SER A 74 4.02 19.01 -1.03
N GLY A 75 4.45 18.62 -2.24
CA GLY A 75 5.61 19.17 -2.94
C GLY A 75 6.95 18.47 -2.65
N GLU A 76 7.00 17.50 -1.74
CA GLU A 76 8.16 16.64 -1.51
C GLU A 76 8.11 15.42 -2.43
N ASN A 77 9.18 15.18 -3.17
CA ASN A 77 9.26 14.08 -4.14
C ASN A 77 10.05 12.92 -3.55
N ALA A 78 9.45 11.74 -3.54
CA ALA A 78 10.11 10.47 -3.28
C ALA A 78 10.04 9.60 -4.54
N ASN A 79 11.19 9.05 -4.92
CA ASN A 79 11.32 8.19 -6.11
C ASN A 79 11.81 6.82 -5.66
N ILE A 80 11.17 5.77 -6.14
CA ILE A 80 11.59 4.38 -5.93
C ILE A 80 11.72 3.74 -7.30
N ASN A 81 12.94 3.32 -7.65
CA ASN A 81 13.16 2.48 -8.81
C ASN A 81 12.76 1.05 -8.45
N VAL A 82 11.94 0.43 -9.29
CA VAL A 82 11.45 -0.92 -9.08
C VAL A 82 11.93 -1.80 -10.22
N GLU A 83 12.88 -2.67 -9.90
CA GLU A 83 13.36 -3.71 -10.80
C GLU A 83 12.47 -4.96 -10.70
N ALA A 84 12.29 -5.66 -11.81
CA ALA A 84 11.36 -6.78 -11.92
C ALA A 84 11.63 -7.92 -10.92
N ASP A 85 12.89 -8.13 -10.58
CA ASP A 85 13.39 -9.11 -9.62
C ASP A 85 13.27 -8.66 -8.16
N GLN A 86 13.05 -7.36 -7.91
CA GLN A 86 12.91 -6.77 -6.57
C GLN A 86 11.44 -6.69 -6.12
N LEU A 87 10.48 -6.94 -7.01
CA LEU A 87 9.07 -7.03 -6.66
C LEU A 87 8.80 -8.36 -5.94
N LEU A 88 8.77 -8.32 -4.60
CA LEU A 88 8.28 -9.44 -3.81
C LEU A 88 6.82 -9.71 -4.20
N PRO A 89 6.46 -10.92 -4.68
CA PRO A 89 5.07 -11.28 -4.90
C PRO A 89 4.35 -11.11 -3.56
N CYS A 90 3.34 -10.24 -3.51
CA CYS A 90 2.59 -9.94 -2.31
C CYS A 90 2.01 -11.24 -1.74
N SER A 91 2.72 -11.85 -0.80
CA SER A 91 2.21 -12.94 -0.01
C SER A 91 1.21 -12.30 0.93
N ALA A 92 -0.08 -12.47 0.65
CA ALA A 92 -1.12 -12.21 1.63
C ALA A 92 -0.94 -13.22 2.78
N VAL A 93 0.03 -12.97 3.65
CA VAL A 93 0.20 -13.75 4.86
C VAL A 93 -0.90 -13.29 5.80
N SER A 94 -2.08 -13.87 5.64
CA SER A 94 -3.05 -13.94 6.73
C SER A 94 -2.43 -14.84 7.81
N VAL A 95 -1.57 -14.25 8.65
CA VAL A 95 -1.16 -14.85 9.91
C VAL A 95 -2.35 -14.76 10.86
N PHE A 96 -3.41 -15.50 10.56
CA PHE A 96 -4.26 -16.02 11.61
C PHE A 96 -3.45 -17.10 12.31
N VAL A 97 -2.56 -16.71 13.22
CA VAL A 97 -2.11 -17.60 14.30
C VAL A 97 -3.30 -17.76 15.24
N LYS A 98 -4.26 -18.55 14.77
CA LYS A 98 -5.40 -19.03 15.53
C LYS A 98 -5.13 -20.50 15.78
N ARG A 99 -4.17 -20.79 16.66
CA ARG A 99 -4.07 -22.06 17.38
C ARG A 99 -3.03 -21.98 18.50
N SER A 100 -3.36 -21.23 19.55
CA SER A 100 -3.04 -21.68 20.91
C SER A 100 -3.80 -23.00 21.12
N CYS A 101 -3.24 -24.11 20.64
CA CYS A 101 -3.84 -25.44 20.79
C CYS A 101 -3.17 -26.24 21.92
N SER A 102 -2.04 -25.78 22.46
CA SER A 102 -1.35 -26.49 23.56
C SER A 102 -2.10 -26.43 24.89
N TRP A 103 -2.71 -25.30 25.24
CA TRP A 103 -3.46 -25.18 26.50
C TRP A 103 -4.76 -26.00 26.55
N ILE A 104 -5.46 -26.15 25.41
CA ILE A 104 -6.71 -26.92 25.32
C ILE A 104 -6.42 -28.42 25.46
N ALA A 105 -5.30 -28.90 24.91
CA ALA A 105 -4.88 -30.29 25.06
C ALA A 105 -4.54 -30.63 26.53
N CYS A 106 -3.89 -29.73 27.27
CA CYS A 106 -3.61 -29.95 28.70
C CYS A 106 -4.89 -30.03 29.55
N LEU A 107 -5.87 -29.15 29.31
CA LEU A 107 -7.13 -29.15 30.06
C LEU A 107 -7.92 -30.46 29.90
N LEU A 108 -7.91 -31.05 28.71
CA LEU A 108 -8.59 -32.33 28.44
C LEU A 108 -7.90 -33.51 29.15
N LEU A 109 -6.57 -33.49 29.28
CA LEU A 109 -5.82 -34.53 29.99
C LEU A 109 -6.04 -34.50 31.51
N PHE A 110 -6.26 -33.33 32.11
CA PHE A 110 -6.59 -33.22 33.53
C PHE A 110 -8.03 -33.66 33.85
N TYR A 111 -8.97 -33.50 32.91
CA TYR A 111 -10.35 -33.97 33.10
C TYR A 111 -10.47 -35.49 33.01
N HIS A 112 -9.72 -36.14 32.11
CA HIS A 112 -9.76 -37.60 31.96
C HIS A 112 -9.07 -38.37 33.08
N THR A 113 -8.27 -37.71 33.92
CA THR A 113 -7.56 -38.35 35.04
C THR A 113 -8.27 -38.20 36.39
N GLN A 114 -9.46 -37.57 36.42
CA GLN A 114 -10.29 -37.39 37.62
C GLN A 114 -11.67 -38.09 37.56
N SER A 115 -11.90 -39.03 36.62
CA SER A 115 -13.13 -39.84 36.56
C SER A 115 -12.88 -41.33 36.78
#